data_AF-A0A815USX7-F1
#
_entry.id   AF-A0A815USX7-F1
#
_cell.length_a   1.000
_cell.length_b   1.000
_cell.length_c   1.000
_cell.angle_alpha   90.00
_cell.angle_beta   90.00
_cell.angle_gamma   90.00
#
_symmetry.space_group_name_H-M   'P 1'
#
loop_
_entity.id
_entity.type
_entity.pdbx_description
1 polymer ?
#
loop_
_entity_poly.entity_id
_entity_poly.type
_entity_poly.pdbx_seq_one_letter_code
_entity_poly.pdbx_strand_id
1 'polypeptide(L)'
;MFLQLIVITFVLTNANALNKIVTFPFSITSRLDSTSFYRYKNQSFSFTTFTDTTNSKNSTSDQNELAIAQDASFLSYSAEFLSIIGSNPDLKLIQEQPASAETQFAHEGGAYIPETNEVWFTANQLPKQNTNMYSINLKTNQITQLNIQPPILTPNGVNYFKGYVYVCSQGNTTTPAAVYAVNPTTYSSRIVVNSWFGYRLNSPNDVTFTTKVLGKKFMWFTDPQIAFMQKFSGVPQYRSTVFRYDMMTSELRPVITDIITPNGIAFNQEENVLYVTDTSPDTDTAIVYAYDLNKDGLPINRRVFSVSSIGLPDGIRVDRNDRVWIAEGDGINVRDRTGALLGVILSHGLSPAGVISNFGLMKNTVVILAQETVWRLDLPVDVL
;
A
#
# COMPACT_ATOMS: atom_id res chain seq x y z
N MET A 1 46.43 -13.29 12.22
CA MET A 1 46.57 -13.05 10.77
C MET A 1 45.16 -12.82 10.24
N PHE A 2 44.82 -11.55 9.94
CA PHE A 2 43.55 -10.98 9.42
C PHE A 2 42.29 -11.14 10.31
N LEU A 3 41.70 -10.14 10.98
CA LEU A 3 41.41 -8.71 10.75
C LEU A 3 40.15 -8.43 9.89
N GLN A 4 39.05 -8.06 10.56
CA GLN A 4 37.98 -7.09 10.21
C GLN A 4 36.80 -7.38 11.19
N LEU A 5 36.46 -6.62 12.23
CA LEU A 5 36.38 -5.17 12.47
C LEU A 5 35.35 -4.46 11.60
N ILE A 6 34.09 -4.49 12.03
CA ILE A 6 33.19 -3.33 11.97
C ILE A 6 32.48 -3.23 13.33
N VAL A 7 33.01 -2.34 14.16
CA VAL A 7 32.32 -1.68 15.26
C VAL A 7 31.56 -0.51 14.64
N ILE A 8 30.25 -0.39 14.90
CA ILE A 8 29.56 0.90 14.84
C ILE A 8 28.74 1.05 16.12
N THR A 9 29.23 1.94 16.99
CA THR A 9 28.50 2.53 18.11
C THR A 9 28.04 3.91 17.67
N PHE A 10 26.79 4.31 17.94
CA PHE A 10 26.48 5.54 18.69
C PHE A 10 24.99 5.63 19.06
N VAL A 11 24.77 6.08 20.29
CA VAL A 11 23.51 6.34 21.00
C VAL A 11 23.08 7.80 20.77
N LEU A 12 21.77 8.06 20.62
CA LEU A 12 21.17 9.35 20.95
C LEU A 12 19.86 9.12 21.74
N THR A 13 19.89 9.53 23.00
CA THR A 13 18.73 9.67 23.89
C THR A 13 18.21 11.10 23.84
N ASN A 14 16.88 11.23 23.75
CA ASN A 14 16.04 12.43 23.94
C ASN A 14 16.14 13.56 22.90
N ALA A 15 15.46 13.33 21.78
CA ALA A 15 14.57 14.31 21.13
C ALA A 15 13.44 13.50 20.47
N ASN A 16 12.17 13.85 20.72
CA ASN A 16 10.91 13.24 20.22
C ASN A 16 11.05 11.99 19.32
N ALA A 17 10.51 10.84 19.75
CA ALA A 17 10.67 9.48 19.18
C ALA A 17 10.40 9.26 17.66
N LEU A 18 10.07 10.30 16.90
CA LEU A 18 9.90 10.27 15.44
C LEU A 18 11.27 10.32 14.74
N ASN A 19 11.46 9.54 13.69
CA ASN A 19 12.68 9.42 12.83
C ASN A 19 13.76 8.44 13.27
N LYS A 20 13.51 7.62 14.29
CA LYS A 20 14.49 6.64 14.75
C LYS A 20 14.61 5.47 13.78
N ILE A 21 15.83 5.22 13.28
CA ILE A 21 16.19 4.01 12.52
C ILE A 21 16.79 2.99 13.47
N VAL A 22 16.34 1.75 13.36
CA VAL A 22 16.99 0.59 13.96
C VAL A 22 17.35 -0.40 12.86
N THR A 23 18.61 -0.86 12.84
CA THR A 23 19.12 -1.75 11.79
C THR A 23 19.42 -3.13 12.39
N PHE A 24 18.93 -4.17 11.73
CA PHE A 24 19.16 -5.56 12.12
C PHE A 24 19.75 -6.36 10.96
N PRO A 25 20.74 -7.24 11.18
CA PRO A 25 21.09 -8.24 10.19
C PRO A 25 19.91 -9.22 9.99
N PHE A 26 19.63 -9.59 8.74
CA PHE A 26 18.50 -10.48 8.41
C PHE A 26 18.58 -11.84 9.13
N SER A 27 19.78 -12.32 9.47
CA SER A 27 19.97 -13.57 10.22
C SER A 27 19.24 -13.59 11.56
N ILE A 28 19.03 -12.43 12.17
CA ILE A 28 18.36 -12.29 13.47
C ILE A 28 16.85 -12.55 13.36
N THR A 29 16.22 -12.29 12.21
CA THR A 29 14.77 -12.51 12.03
C THR A 29 14.39 -13.99 12.06
N SER A 30 15.32 -14.88 11.69
CA SER A 30 15.15 -16.35 11.77
C SER A 30 15.28 -16.92 13.19
N ARG A 31 15.68 -16.09 14.16
CA ARG A 31 15.94 -16.48 15.56
C ARG A 31 14.96 -15.84 16.53
N LEU A 32 13.88 -15.23 16.05
CA LEU A 32 12.86 -14.65 16.91
C LEU A 32 12.10 -15.76 17.65
N ASP A 33 11.85 -15.54 18.93
CA ASP A 33 11.14 -16.51 19.77
C ASP A 33 9.66 -16.58 19.39
N SER A 34 9.22 -17.76 18.95
CA SER A 34 7.83 -18.04 18.58
C SER A 34 6.82 -17.79 19.70
N THR A 35 7.23 -17.83 20.97
CA THR A 35 6.35 -17.62 22.14
C THR A 35 6.12 -16.16 22.49
N SER A 36 6.86 -15.25 21.83
CA SER A 36 6.75 -13.79 21.97
C SER A 36 6.53 -13.09 20.64
N PHE A 37 6.61 -13.84 19.53
CA PHE A 37 6.30 -13.39 18.18
C PHE A 37 4.88 -13.86 17.80
N TYR A 38 3.87 -13.19 18.34
CA TYR A 38 2.48 -13.45 17.97
C TYR A 38 2.04 -12.55 16.81
N ARG A 39 1.71 -13.17 15.68
CA ARG A 39 1.09 -12.52 14.51
C ARG A 39 -0.44 -12.52 14.61
N TYR A 40 -0.99 -12.06 15.74
CA TYR A 40 -2.44 -11.92 15.86
C TYR A 40 -2.91 -10.53 15.40
N LYS A 41 -4.01 -10.54 14.64
CA LYS A 41 -4.69 -9.42 13.97
C LYS A 41 -5.01 -8.19 14.86
N ASN A 42 -4.81 -8.29 16.18
CA ASN A 42 -5.25 -7.31 17.18
C ASN A 42 -4.24 -7.09 18.35
N GLN A 43 -2.96 -7.46 18.21
CA GLN A 43 -1.95 -7.12 19.23
C GLN A 43 -0.91 -6.18 18.64
N SER A 44 -0.54 -5.16 19.41
CA SER A 44 0.56 -4.25 19.09
C SER A 44 1.84 -5.05 18.86
N PHE A 45 2.58 -4.68 17.82
CA PHE A 45 3.88 -5.26 17.51
C PHE A 45 4.79 -5.33 18.74
N SER A 46 5.28 -6.52 19.08
CA SER A 46 6.17 -6.73 20.22
C SER A 46 7.37 -7.55 19.78
N PHE A 47 8.53 -6.89 19.77
CA PHE A 47 9.83 -7.54 19.68
C PHE A 47 10.33 -7.73 21.11
N THR A 48 10.08 -8.89 21.71
CA THR A 48 10.39 -9.10 23.14
C THR A 48 11.44 -10.18 23.40
N THR A 49 11.56 -11.24 22.59
CA THR A 49 12.60 -12.27 22.83
C THR A 49 13.19 -12.92 21.56
N PHE A 50 14.46 -13.32 21.64
CA PHE A 50 15.14 -14.20 20.68
C PHE A 50 15.29 -15.61 21.24
N THR A 51 15.35 -16.60 20.35
CA THR A 51 15.80 -17.96 20.60
C THR A 51 17.17 -18.16 19.95
N ASP A 52 18.26 -17.99 20.72
CA ASP A 52 19.59 -18.43 20.28
C ASP A 52 19.79 -19.91 20.66
N THR A 53 19.85 -20.78 19.65
CA THR A 53 20.06 -22.24 19.83
C THR A 53 21.52 -22.62 20.03
N THR A 54 22.46 -21.68 19.92
CA THR A 54 23.91 -21.94 19.99
C THR A 54 24.57 -21.43 21.27
N ASN A 55 23.95 -20.47 21.96
CA ASN A 55 24.36 -20.04 23.30
C ASN A 55 23.14 -20.06 24.22
N SER A 56 23.23 -20.80 25.33
CA SER A 56 22.21 -20.82 26.40
C SER A 56 22.11 -19.50 27.17
N LYS A 57 22.48 -18.37 26.56
CA LYS A 57 22.45 -17.03 27.14
C LYS A 57 21.94 -16.08 26.06
N ASN A 58 20.67 -15.70 26.20
CA ASN A 58 20.12 -14.46 25.68
C ASN A 58 21.13 -13.34 25.95
N SER A 59 21.90 -12.92 24.94
CA SER A 59 22.90 -11.89 25.15
C SER A 59 22.15 -10.59 25.47
N THR A 60 22.59 -9.87 26.51
CA THR A 60 21.91 -8.65 26.97
C THR A 60 21.89 -7.56 25.89
N SER A 61 22.80 -7.61 24.91
CA SER A 61 22.82 -6.72 23.75
C SER A 61 21.62 -6.93 22.83
N ASP A 62 21.27 -8.18 22.50
CA ASP A 62 20.17 -8.45 21.57
C ASP A 62 18.81 -8.05 22.16
N GLN A 63 18.64 -8.21 23.47
CA GLN A 63 17.46 -7.75 24.21
C GLN A 63 17.34 -6.23 24.25
N ASN A 64 18.46 -5.52 24.41
CA ASN A 64 18.48 -4.06 24.37
C ASN A 64 18.15 -3.52 22.97
N GLU A 65 18.67 -4.16 21.91
CA GLU A 65 18.37 -3.77 20.53
C GLU A 65 16.88 -3.99 20.18
N LEU A 66 16.27 -5.09 20.65
CA LEU A 66 14.83 -5.33 20.52
C LEU A 66 13.98 -4.30 21.27
N ALA A 67 14.36 -3.95 22.51
CA ALA A 67 13.68 -2.90 23.27
C ALA A 67 13.77 -1.54 22.56
N ILE A 68 14.92 -1.22 21.95
CA ILE A 68 15.12 0.00 21.17
C ILE A 68 14.26 -0.01 19.89
N ALA A 69 13.98 -1.18 19.31
CA ALA A 69 13.13 -1.35 18.13
C ALA A 69 11.66 -0.98 18.36
N GLN A 70 11.18 -1.09 19.60
CA GLN A 70 9.78 -0.83 19.94
C GLN A 70 9.39 0.63 19.68
N ASP A 71 10.35 1.55 19.83
CA ASP A 71 10.16 2.99 19.57
C ASP A 71 10.70 3.42 18.19
N ALA A 72 11.01 2.49 17.29
CA ALA A 72 11.54 2.83 15.97
C ALA A 72 10.45 3.34 15.03
N SER A 73 10.79 4.30 14.17
CA SER A 73 9.95 4.66 13.00
C SER A 73 10.36 3.86 11.77
N PHE A 74 11.61 3.38 11.73
CA PHE A 74 12.17 2.66 10.59
C PHE A 74 12.94 1.43 11.06
N LEU A 75 12.62 0.29 10.45
CA LEU A 75 13.42 -0.93 10.56
C LEU A 75 14.19 -1.14 9.28
N SER A 76 15.51 -1.25 9.38
CA SER A 76 16.37 -1.56 8.24
C SER A 76 16.93 -2.97 8.34
N TYR A 77 16.84 -3.71 7.24
CA TYR A 77 17.47 -5.03 7.09
C TYR A 77 18.56 -5.04 6.01
N SER A 78 18.79 -3.91 5.35
CA SER A 78 19.71 -3.80 4.21
C SER A 78 20.32 -2.40 4.09
N ALA A 79 21.54 -2.34 3.56
CA ALA A 79 22.15 -1.06 3.18
C ALA A 79 21.36 -0.36 2.06
N GLU A 80 20.68 -1.13 1.22
CA GLU A 80 19.82 -0.59 0.16
C GLU A 80 18.65 0.21 0.72
N PHE A 81 17.97 -0.27 1.77
CA PHE A 81 16.91 0.51 2.42
C PHE A 81 17.43 1.82 3.00
N LEU A 82 18.58 1.81 3.66
CA LEU A 82 19.21 3.03 4.17
C LEU A 82 19.57 4.02 3.06
N SER A 83 19.93 3.53 1.87
CA SER A 83 20.17 4.40 0.71
C SER A 83 18.90 5.08 0.19
N ILE A 84 17.72 4.51 0.48
CA ILE A 84 16.42 5.05 0.09
C ILE A 84 15.95 6.11 1.07
N ILE A 85 15.94 5.80 2.37
CA ILE A 85 15.40 6.69 3.41
C ILE A 85 16.43 7.70 3.93
N GLY A 86 17.71 7.48 3.67
CA GLY A 86 18.81 8.27 4.19
C GLY A 86 19.19 7.91 5.63
N SER A 87 20.30 8.47 6.12
CA SER A 87 20.78 8.26 7.49
C SER A 87 20.06 9.12 8.53
N ASN A 88 19.29 10.11 8.10
CA ASN A 88 18.50 11.00 8.95
C ASN A 88 17.15 11.26 8.25
N PRO A 89 16.22 10.29 8.28
CA PRO A 89 14.94 10.41 7.59
C PRO A 89 14.13 11.56 8.17
N ASP A 90 13.33 12.19 7.32
CA ASP A 90 12.59 13.41 7.66
C ASP A 90 11.08 13.17 7.54
N LEU A 91 10.54 12.47 8.55
CA LEU A 91 9.13 12.14 8.70
C LEU A 91 8.41 13.27 9.45
N LYS A 92 7.40 13.85 8.80
CA LYS A 92 6.65 15.02 9.27
C LYS A 92 5.16 14.73 9.28
N LEU A 93 4.49 15.06 10.40
CA LEU A 93 3.03 15.10 10.44
C LEU A 93 2.56 16.28 9.59
N ILE A 94 1.69 16.01 8.62
CA ILE A 94 1.00 17.06 7.86
C ILE A 94 -0.26 17.49 8.61
N GLN A 95 -1.10 16.52 8.96
CA GLN A 95 -2.37 16.79 9.61
C GLN A 95 -2.83 15.57 10.41
N GLU A 96 -3.45 15.84 11.55
CA GLU A 96 -4.20 14.89 12.33
C GLU A 96 -5.67 15.34 12.36
N GLN A 97 -6.59 14.41 12.10
CA GLN A 97 -8.01 14.57 12.28
C GLN A 97 -8.50 13.44 13.20
N PRO A 98 -9.09 13.75 14.37
CA PRO A 98 -9.54 12.73 15.30
C PRO A 98 -10.50 11.75 14.63
N ALA A 99 -10.37 10.44 14.88
CA ALA A 99 -11.37 9.46 14.48
C ALA A 99 -12.69 9.71 15.21
N SER A 100 -13.71 10.12 14.46
CA SER A 100 -15.10 10.12 14.86
C SER A 100 -15.90 9.49 13.73
N ALA A 101 -17.14 9.07 14.00
CA ALA A 101 -18.04 8.56 12.96
C ALA A 101 -18.34 9.58 11.85
N GLU A 102 -17.85 10.82 11.93
CA GLU A 102 -18.02 11.91 10.95
C GLU A 102 -16.73 12.35 10.26
N THR A 103 -15.56 11.85 10.66
CA THR A 103 -14.23 12.40 10.28
C THR A 103 -13.28 11.37 9.67
N GLN A 104 -13.82 10.37 8.97
CA GLN A 104 -13.00 9.46 8.15
C GLN A 104 -12.18 10.27 7.16
N PHE A 105 -10.88 9.97 7.06
CA PHE A 105 -9.91 10.91 6.50
C PHE A 105 -8.90 10.26 5.54
N ALA A 106 -7.80 9.71 6.04
CA ALA A 106 -6.66 9.27 5.23
C ALA A 106 -6.60 7.75 5.10
N HIS A 107 -7.46 7.19 4.25
CA HIS A 107 -7.60 5.73 4.15
C HIS A 107 -6.91 5.16 2.91
N GLU A 108 -7.30 5.58 1.70
CA GLU A 108 -7.03 4.79 0.49
C GLU A 108 -6.52 5.63 -0.69
N GLY A 109 -5.94 4.96 -1.69
CA GLY A 109 -5.74 5.52 -3.03
C GLY A 109 -4.74 6.68 -3.14
N GLY A 110 -3.60 6.67 -2.44
CA GLY A 110 -2.59 7.73 -2.59
C GLY A 110 -2.05 7.83 -4.04
N ALA A 111 -2.43 8.88 -4.78
CA ALA A 111 -2.06 9.07 -6.19
C ALA A 111 -1.50 10.47 -6.46
N TYR A 112 -0.32 10.55 -7.08
CA TYR A 112 0.28 11.81 -7.49
C TYR A 112 -0.36 12.38 -8.76
N ILE A 113 -0.75 13.66 -8.71
CA ILE A 113 -1.38 14.41 -9.80
C ILE A 113 -0.41 15.50 -10.28
N PRO A 114 0.25 15.32 -11.44
CA PRO A 114 1.31 16.22 -11.87
C PRO A 114 0.81 17.62 -12.27
N GLU A 115 -0.42 17.76 -12.76
CA GLU A 115 -0.98 19.04 -13.20
C GLU A 115 -1.13 20.06 -12.06
N THR A 116 -1.43 19.58 -10.85
CA THR A 116 -1.65 20.41 -9.66
C THR A 116 -0.55 20.28 -8.61
N ASN A 117 0.39 19.34 -8.82
CA ASN A 117 1.43 18.96 -7.86
C ASN A 117 0.84 18.54 -6.50
N GLU A 118 -0.16 17.66 -6.56
CA GLU A 118 -0.92 17.19 -5.42
C GLU A 118 -0.86 15.67 -5.28
N VAL A 119 -1.16 15.17 -4.09
CA VAL A 119 -1.51 13.76 -3.87
C VAL A 119 -2.99 13.69 -3.54
N TRP A 120 -3.74 12.96 -4.35
CA TRP A 120 -5.15 12.69 -4.08
C TRP A 120 -5.29 11.40 -3.30
N PHE A 121 -6.28 11.34 -2.42
CA PHE A 121 -6.58 10.16 -1.59
C PHE A 121 -8.06 10.14 -1.20
N THR A 122 -8.52 9.01 -0.67
CA THR A 122 -9.93 8.78 -0.33
C THR A 122 -10.11 8.42 1.14
N ALA A 123 -11.28 8.75 1.68
CA ALA A 123 -11.65 8.55 3.07
C ALA A 123 -12.54 7.32 3.30
N ASN A 124 -12.35 6.28 2.48
CA ASN A 124 -13.26 5.14 2.34
C ASN A 124 -13.31 4.20 3.56
N GLN A 125 -13.93 4.60 4.66
CA GLN A 125 -14.07 3.74 5.83
C GLN A 125 -15.53 3.40 6.12
N LEU A 126 -15.78 2.31 6.84
CA LEU A 126 -17.09 1.99 7.39
C LEU A 126 -17.36 2.68 8.73
N PRO A 127 -18.63 2.81 9.20
CA PRO A 127 -19.87 2.28 8.60
C PRO A 127 -20.56 3.23 7.62
N LYS A 128 -20.03 4.43 7.36
CA LYS A 128 -20.62 5.38 6.41
C LYS A 128 -20.04 5.15 5.03
N GLN A 129 -20.89 5.09 4.01
CA GLN A 129 -20.46 5.08 2.61
C GLN A 129 -19.90 6.45 2.22
N ASN A 130 -18.67 6.73 2.64
CA ASN A 130 -18.03 8.03 2.46
C ASN A 130 -17.87 8.33 0.97
N THR A 131 -18.05 9.59 0.61
CA THR A 131 -17.87 10.08 -0.77
C THR A 131 -16.75 11.09 -0.88
N ASN A 132 -16.10 11.41 0.25
CA ASN A 132 -15.09 12.43 0.31
C ASN A 132 -13.79 11.91 -0.30
N MET A 133 -13.25 12.72 -1.19
CA MET A 133 -11.88 12.63 -1.67
C MET A 133 -11.15 13.90 -1.28
N TYR A 134 -9.86 13.79 -1.04
CA TYR A 134 -9.03 14.89 -0.59
C TYR A 134 -7.78 15.00 -1.46
N SER A 135 -7.17 16.17 -1.46
CA SER A 135 -5.88 16.46 -2.09
C SER A 135 -4.93 17.02 -1.06
N ILE A 136 -3.63 16.74 -1.22
CA ILE A 136 -2.54 17.32 -0.43
C ILE A 136 -1.66 18.09 -1.40
N ASN A 137 -1.55 19.40 -1.22
CA ASN A 137 -0.62 20.21 -1.99
C ASN A 137 0.82 19.95 -1.52
N LEU A 138 1.67 19.41 -2.38
CA LEU A 138 3.03 19.00 -1.97
C LEU A 138 3.99 20.18 -1.71
N LYS A 139 3.59 21.41 -2.06
CA LYS A 139 4.37 22.62 -1.76
C LYS A 139 4.00 23.22 -0.41
N THR A 140 2.72 23.28 -0.09
CA THR A 140 2.21 23.94 1.13
C THR A 140 1.83 22.95 2.24
N ASN A 141 1.77 21.66 1.93
CA ASN A 141 1.18 20.60 2.75
C ASN A 141 -0.31 20.84 3.11
N GLN A 142 -0.99 21.75 2.41
CA GLN A 142 -2.40 22.02 2.66
C GLN A 142 -3.26 20.87 2.14
N ILE A 143 -4.22 20.44 2.96
CA ILE A 143 -5.21 19.42 2.60
C ILE A 143 -6.52 20.09 2.24
N THR A 144 -7.11 19.69 1.10
CA THR A 144 -8.38 20.24 0.60
C THR A 144 -9.32 19.11 0.19
N GLN A 145 -10.57 19.17 0.64
CA GLN A 145 -11.61 18.27 0.16
C GLN A 145 -11.99 18.61 -1.29
N LEU A 146 -12.00 17.62 -2.16
CA LEU A 146 -12.29 17.75 -3.57
C LEU A 146 -13.81 17.79 -3.82
N ASN A 147 -14.26 18.75 -4.61
CA ASN A 147 -15.65 18.87 -5.02
C ASN A 147 -15.87 18.27 -6.42
N ILE A 148 -15.79 16.94 -6.50
CA ILE A 148 -15.94 16.18 -7.75
C ILE A 148 -17.41 16.12 -8.17
N GLN A 149 -17.68 16.41 -9.45
CA GLN A 149 -19.03 16.50 -9.99
C GLN A 149 -19.18 15.76 -11.33
N PRO A 150 -20.14 14.82 -11.46
CA PRO A 150 -20.97 14.25 -10.38
C PRO A 150 -20.16 13.57 -9.27
N PRO A 151 -20.71 13.45 -8.05
CA PRO A 151 -19.99 12.81 -6.94
C PRO A 151 -19.75 11.33 -7.20
N ILE A 152 -18.65 10.81 -6.65
CA ILE A 152 -18.29 9.39 -6.71
C ILE A 152 -18.66 8.77 -5.35
N LEU A 153 -19.57 7.80 -5.35
CA LEU A 153 -19.93 7.07 -4.13
C LEU A 153 -18.84 6.08 -3.76
N THR A 154 -18.50 5.98 -2.46
CA THR A 154 -17.53 5.01 -1.93
C THR A 154 -16.24 4.93 -2.77
N PRO A 155 -15.57 6.07 -3.02
CA PRO A 155 -14.35 6.10 -3.82
C PRO A 155 -13.26 5.39 -3.03
N ASN A 156 -12.52 4.49 -3.67
CA ASN A 156 -11.51 3.67 -3.01
C ASN A 156 -10.12 3.93 -3.59
N GLY A 157 -9.53 2.98 -4.31
CA GLY A 157 -8.26 3.13 -5.00
C GLY A 157 -8.28 4.20 -6.08
N VAL A 158 -7.16 4.89 -6.20
CA VAL A 158 -6.98 6.00 -7.15
C VAL A 158 -5.64 5.84 -7.85
N ASN A 159 -5.61 6.18 -9.13
CA ASN A 159 -4.37 6.26 -9.89
C ASN A 159 -4.47 7.31 -11.02
N TYR A 160 -3.36 7.93 -11.38
CA TYR A 160 -3.31 8.93 -12.44
C TYR A 160 -2.86 8.29 -13.76
N PHE A 161 -3.54 8.63 -14.86
CA PHE A 161 -3.11 8.22 -16.19
C PHE A 161 -3.52 9.21 -17.28
N LYS A 162 -2.51 9.78 -17.97
CA LYS A 162 -2.68 10.60 -19.18
C LYS A 162 -3.74 11.70 -19.06
N GLY A 163 -3.60 12.56 -18.05
CA GLY A 163 -4.43 13.75 -17.85
C GLY A 163 -5.73 13.52 -17.08
N TYR A 164 -5.97 12.28 -16.60
CA TYR A 164 -7.15 11.95 -15.81
C TYR A 164 -6.76 11.17 -14.57
N VAL A 165 -7.52 11.39 -13.50
CA VAL A 165 -7.47 10.61 -12.27
C VAL A 165 -8.54 9.53 -12.37
N TYR A 166 -8.14 8.27 -12.28
CA TYR A 166 -9.05 7.13 -12.30
C TYR A 166 -9.34 6.68 -10.88
N VAL A 167 -10.63 6.57 -10.55
CA VAL A 167 -11.12 6.32 -9.20
C VAL A 167 -12.00 5.08 -9.24
N CYS A 168 -11.63 4.07 -8.46
CA CYS A 168 -12.48 2.93 -8.19
C CYS A 168 -13.63 3.36 -7.25
N SER A 169 -14.85 2.98 -7.58
CA SER A 169 -16.04 3.20 -6.76
C SER A 169 -16.66 1.87 -6.42
N GLN A 170 -16.82 1.61 -5.14
CA GLN A 170 -17.42 0.36 -4.66
C GLN A 170 -18.95 0.34 -4.83
N GLY A 171 -19.55 1.47 -5.19
CA GLY A 171 -20.99 1.63 -5.30
C GLY A 171 -21.70 1.32 -3.99
N ASN A 172 -22.99 0.99 -4.09
CA ASN A 172 -23.80 0.46 -3.00
C ASN A 172 -25.00 -0.32 -3.57
N THR A 173 -26.03 -0.55 -2.75
CA THR A 173 -27.26 -1.24 -3.18
C THR A 173 -28.05 -0.52 -4.27
N THR A 174 -27.96 0.82 -4.37
CA THR A 174 -28.73 1.64 -5.32
C THR A 174 -27.90 2.13 -6.50
N THR A 175 -26.66 2.54 -6.26
CA THR A 175 -25.70 3.02 -7.26
C THR A 175 -24.73 1.91 -7.65
N PRO A 176 -24.63 1.55 -8.94
CA PRO A 176 -23.67 0.55 -9.41
C PRO A 176 -22.23 0.93 -9.10
N ALA A 177 -21.41 -0.06 -8.76
CA ALA A 177 -19.97 0.06 -8.68
C ALA A 177 -19.37 0.36 -10.08
N ALA A 178 -18.28 1.12 -10.13
CA ALA A 178 -17.69 1.57 -11.38
C ALA A 178 -16.23 2.00 -11.23
N VAL A 179 -15.52 2.14 -12.34
CA VAL A 179 -14.31 2.97 -12.42
C VAL A 179 -14.68 4.29 -13.09
N TYR A 180 -14.33 5.40 -12.45
CA TYR A 180 -14.54 6.76 -12.93
C TYR A 180 -13.25 7.35 -13.47
N ALA A 181 -13.35 8.28 -14.43
CA ALA A 181 -12.28 9.19 -14.80
C ALA A 181 -12.66 10.61 -14.36
N VAL A 182 -11.75 11.31 -13.71
CA VAL A 182 -11.91 12.66 -13.17
C VAL A 182 -10.88 13.57 -13.81
N ASN A 183 -11.33 14.73 -14.31
CA ASN A 183 -10.42 15.78 -14.75
C ASN A 183 -9.80 16.47 -13.52
N PRO A 184 -8.46 16.52 -13.37
CA PRO A 184 -7.81 17.01 -12.16
C PRO A 184 -7.96 18.51 -11.92
N THR A 185 -8.35 19.30 -12.94
CA THR A 185 -8.46 20.77 -12.81
C THR A 185 -9.90 21.25 -12.78
N THR A 186 -10.81 20.57 -13.48
CA THR A 186 -12.24 20.95 -13.49
C THR A 186 -13.08 20.15 -12.49
N TYR A 187 -12.53 19.07 -11.93
CA TYR A 187 -13.23 18.11 -11.07
C TYR A 187 -14.46 17.45 -11.70
N SER A 188 -14.58 17.51 -13.03
CA SER A 188 -15.63 16.79 -13.75
C SER A 188 -15.33 15.30 -13.78
N SER A 189 -16.29 14.47 -13.36
CA SER A 189 -16.20 13.01 -13.39
C SER A 189 -17.10 12.40 -14.46
N ARG A 190 -16.71 11.21 -14.94
CA ARG A 190 -17.53 10.35 -15.80
C ARG A 190 -17.22 8.88 -15.55
N ILE A 191 -18.21 8.01 -15.76
CA ILE A 191 -18.01 6.57 -15.71
C ILE A 191 -17.17 6.13 -16.92
N VAL A 192 -16.20 5.24 -16.68
CA VAL A 192 -15.41 4.54 -17.71
C VAL A 192 -15.98 3.15 -17.94
N VAL A 193 -16.22 2.41 -16.86
CA VAL A 193 -16.80 1.05 -16.90
C VAL A 193 -17.56 0.76 -15.61
N ASN A 194 -18.72 0.12 -15.71
CA ASN A 194 -19.59 -0.20 -14.57
C ASN A 194 -20.25 -1.59 -14.65
N SER A 195 -19.94 -2.37 -15.70
CA SER A 195 -20.50 -3.71 -15.88
C SER A 195 -19.63 -4.57 -16.79
N TRP A 196 -19.79 -5.88 -16.64
CA TRP A 196 -19.18 -6.90 -17.49
C TRP A 196 -20.29 -7.77 -18.08
N PHE A 197 -20.55 -7.68 -19.39
CA PHE A 197 -21.68 -8.35 -20.07
C PHE A 197 -23.04 -8.15 -19.37
N GLY A 198 -23.27 -6.97 -18.81
CA GLY A 198 -24.51 -6.63 -18.09
C GLY A 198 -24.53 -7.07 -16.62
N TYR A 199 -23.57 -7.86 -16.15
CA TYR A 199 -23.35 -8.10 -14.73
C TYR A 199 -22.77 -6.85 -14.08
N ARG A 200 -23.32 -6.45 -12.93
CA ARG A 200 -22.77 -5.32 -12.16
C ARG A 200 -21.38 -5.68 -11.64
N LEU A 201 -20.49 -4.69 -11.61
CA LEU A 201 -19.20 -4.86 -10.93
C LEU A 201 -19.41 -5.17 -9.44
N ASN A 202 -18.51 -5.94 -8.83
CA ASN A 202 -18.63 -6.31 -7.41
C ASN A 202 -18.40 -5.09 -6.52
N SER A 203 -17.16 -4.59 -6.54
CA SER A 203 -16.70 -3.39 -5.86
C SER A 203 -15.24 -3.14 -6.26
N PRO A 204 -14.97 -2.45 -7.39
CA PRO A 204 -13.62 -2.11 -7.81
C PRO A 204 -12.83 -1.54 -6.64
N ASN A 205 -11.65 -2.08 -6.40
CA ASN A 205 -10.83 -1.71 -5.27
C ASN A 205 -9.69 -0.80 -5.72
N ASP A 206 -8.77 -1.33 -6.53
CA ASP A 206 -7.55 -0.61 -6.91
C ASP A 206 -7.29 -0.69 -8.42
N VAL A 207 -6.61 0.30 -8.99
CA VAL A 207 -6.45 0.47 -10.46
C VAL A 207 -5.02 0.81 -10.86
N THR A 208 -4.56 0.25 -11.98
CA THR A 208 -3.27 0.53 -12.61
C THR A 208 -3.36 0.48 -14.13
N PHE A 209 -2.25 0.79 -14.82
CA PHE A 209 -2.22 0.92 -16.27
C PHE A 209 -0.98 0.28 -16.88
N THR A 210 -1.12 -0.16 -18.13
CA THR A 210 0.00 -0.56 -18.98
C THR A 210 -0.05 0.20 -20.30
N THR A 211 1.12 0.56 -20.82
CA THR A 211 1.34 1.22 -22.11
C THR A 211 2.30 0.49 -23.05
N LYS A 212 3.11 -0.43 -22.52
CA LYS A 212 4.10 -1.24 -23.24
C LYS A 212 3.49 -2.57 -23.71
N VAL A 213 2.47 -3.07 -23.02
CA VAL A 213 1.79 -4.33 -23.36
C VAL A 213 1.03 -4.22 -24.69
N LEU A 214 1.41 -5.05 -25.66
CA LEU A 214 0.81 -5.10 -27.00
C LEU A 214 0.81 -3.76 -27.77
N GLY A 215 1.64 -2.79 -27.37
CA GLY A 215 1.59 -1.43 -27.92
C GLY A 215 0.25 -0.71 -27.70
N LYS A 216 -0.54 -1.17 -26.71
CA LYS A 216 -1.87 -0.66 -26.38
C LYS A 216 -1.87 -0.04 -24.98
N LYS A 217 -2.93 0.72 -24.70
CA LYS A 217 -3.18 1.27 -23.37
C LYS A 217 -4.26 0.41 -22.70
N PHE A 218 -3.89 -0.29 -21.64
CA PHE A 218 -4.86 -1.04 -20.85
C PHE A 218 -4.97 -0.43 -19.47
N MET A 219 -6.21 -0.35 -18.97
CA MET A 219 -6.49 -0.16 -17.57
C MET A 219 -6.68 -1.54 -16.94
N TRP A 220 -6.12 -1.75 -15.76
CA TRP A 220 -6.27 -2.97 -14.99
C TRP A 220 -6.82 -2.62 -13.62
N PHE A 221 -7.78 -3.38 -13.12
CA PHE A 221 -8.33 -3.13 -11.79
C PHE A 221 -8.76 -4.41 -11.11
N THR A 222 -8.72 -4.40 -9.78
CA THR A 222 -9.21 -5.48 -8.94
C THR A 222 -10.68 -5.24 -8.60
N ASP A 223 -11.50 -6.29 -8.63
CA ASP A 223 -12.94 -6.24 -8.36
C ASP A 223 -13.33 -7.28 -7.29
N PRO A 224 -12.86 -7.10 -6.04
CA PRO A 224 -13.20 -8.00 -4.94
C PRO A 224 -14.68 -7.88 -4.54
N GLN A 225 -15.18 -8.82 -3.75
CA GLN A 225 -16.55 -8.80 -3.20
C GLN A 225 -16.65 -8.05 -1.87
N ILE A 226 -15.74 -7.10 -1.60
CA ILE A 226 -15.60 -6.41 -0.32
C ILE A 226 -16.88 -5.67 0.09
N ALA A 227 -17.53 -4.96 -0.83
CA ALA A 227 -18.76 -4.24 -0.49
C ALA A 227 -19.91 -5.16 -0.03
N PHE A 228 -19.96 -6.39 -0.57
CA PHE A 228 -20.91 -7.40 -0.16
C PHE A 228 -20.55 -8.01 1.19
N MET A 229 -19.28 -8.36 1.39
CA MET A 229 -18.77 -8.84 2.68
C MET A 229 -19.00 -7.82 3.81
N GLN A 230 -18.91 -6.54 3.47
CA GLN A 230 -19.17 -5.40 4.35
C GLN A 230 -20.65 -4.98 4.41
N LYS A 231 -21.54 -5.74 3.75
CA LYS A 231 -23.01 -5.64 3.83
C LYS A 231 -23.61 -4.32 3.33
N PHE A 232 -22.98 -3.70 2.34
CA PHE A 232 -23.47 -2.43 1.80
C PHE A 232 -23.68 -2.40 0.27
N SER A 233 -23.44 -3.53 -0.40
CA SER A 233 -23.86 -3.81 -1.78
C SER A 233 -24.79 -5.03 -1.86
N GLY A 234 -25.33 -5.29 -3.05
CA GLY A 234 -26.08 -6.51 -3.36
C GLY A 234 -25.20 -7.75 -3.51
N VAL A 235 -25.85 -8.92 -3.69
CA VAL A 235 -25.17 -10.20 -3.88
C VAL A 235 -24.33 -10.18 -5.18
N PRO A 236 -23.03 -10.50 -5.12
CA PRO A 236 -22.16 -10.63 -6.29
C PRO A 236 -22.71 -11.61 -7.34
N GLN A 237 -22.56 -11.27 -8.62
CA GLN A 237 -23.04 -12.11 -9.73
C GLN A 237 -21.93 -12.99 -10.32
N TYR A 238 -20.68 -12.74 -9.91
CA TYR A 238 -19.50 -13.51 -10.27
C TYR A 238 -18.45 -13.38 -9.16
N ARG A 239 -17.43 -14.25 -9.19
CA ARG A 239 -16.35 -14.29 -8.17
C ARG A 239 -15.47 -13.04 -8.23
N SER A 240 -14.68 -12.80 -7.19
CA SER A 240 -13.64 -11.77 -7.26
C SER A 240 -12.72 -11.95 -8.46
N THR A 241 -12.46 -10.85 -9.17
CA THR A 241 -11.83 -10.89 -10.49
C THR A 241 -10.89 -9.71 -10.65
N VAL A 242 -9.74 -9.91 -11.28
CA VAL A 242 -8.94 -8.83 -11.85
C VAL A 242 -9.32 -8.71 -13.31
N PHE A 243 -9.62 -7.48 -13.74
CA PHE A 243 -10.00 -7.17 -15.11
C PHE A 243 -8.90 -6.40 -15.83
N ARG A 244 -8.82 -6.61 -17.14
CA ARG A 244 -8.09 -5.77 -18.09
C ARG A 244 -9.09 -5.12 -19.03
N TYR A 245 -9.04 -3.80 -19.15
CA TYR A 245 -9.90 -2.98 -19.99
C TYR A 245 -9.07 -2.31 -21.10
N ASP A 246 -9.40 -2.59 -22.36
CA ASP A 246 -8.79 -1.93 -23.52
C ASP A 246 -9.36 -0.51 -23.64
N MET A 247 -8.52 0.49 -23.39
CA MET A 247 -8.91 1.91 -23.36
C MET A 247 -9.33 2.44 -24.74
N MET A 248 -9.09 1.71 -25.83
CA MET A 248 -9.48 2.09 -27.18
C MET A 248 -10.76 1.38 -27.63
N THR A 249 -10.87 0.06 -27.39
CA THR A 249 -12.02 -0.74 -27.87
C THR A 249 -13.13 -0.87 -26.83
N SER A 250 -12.88 -0.45 -25.59
CA SER A 250 -13.76 -0.67 -24.42
C SER A 250 -13.98 -2.15 -24.08
N GLU A 251 -13.14 -3.05 -24.59
CA GLU A 251 -13.20 -4.48 -24.24
C GLU A 251 -12.79 -4.67 -22.78
N LEU A 252 -13.71 -5.19 -21.97
CA LEU A 252 -13.44 -5.59 -20.59
C LEU A 252 -13.27 -7.12 -20.52
N ARG A 253 -12.07 -7.56 -20.12
CA ARG A 253 -11.70 -8.98 -20.07
C ARG A 253 -11.30 -9.41 -18.65
N PRO A 254 -11.91 -10.47 -18.09
CA PRO A 254 -11.41 -11.09 -16.86
C PRO A 254 -10.08 -11.79 -17.15
N VAL A 255 -9.08 -11.57 -16.30
CA VAL A 255 -7.70 -12.05 -16.53
C VAL A 255 -7.13 -12.82 -15.36
N ILE A 256 -7.63 -12.62 -14.13
CA ILE A 256 -7.27 -13.40 -12.94
C ILE A 256 -8.56 -13.61 -12.13
N THR A 257 -8.83 -14.85 -11.71
CA THR A 257 -10.08 -15.22 -11.01
C THR A 257 -9.89 -16.22 -9.87
N ASP A 258 -8.62 -16.50 -9.53
CA ASP A 258 -8.17 -17.51 -8.57
C ASP A 258 -7.46 -16.87 -7.35
N ILE A 259 -7.58 -15.55 -7.22
CA ILE A 259 -7.31 -14.77 -5.99
C ILE A 259 -8.63 -14.58 -5.27
N ILE A 260 -8.65 -14.80 -3.95
CA ILE A 260 -9.89 -14.78 -3.18
C ILE A 260 -10.37 -13.35 -2.96
N THR A 261 -9.50 -12.44 -2.48
CA THR A 261 -9.82 -11.01 -2.27
C THR A 261 -8.72 -10.15 -2.90
N PRO A 262 -8.70 -10.00 -4.24
CA PRO A 262 -7.73 -9.16 -4.93
C PRO A 262 -7.89 -7.71 -4.50
N ASN A 263 -6.81 -7.08 -4.06
CA ASN A 263 -6.83 -5.72 -3.54
C ASN A 263 -5.88 -4.80 -4.32
N GLY A 264 -4.68 -4.53 -3.83
CA GLY A 264 -3.67 -3.72 -4.51
C GLY A 264 -3.18 -4.35 -5.81
N ILE A 265 -2.89 -3.50 -6.81
CA ILE A 265 -2.39 -3.93 -8.12
C ILE A 265 -1.32 -2.97 -8.67
N ALA A 266 -0.19 -3.52 -9.11
CA ALA A 266 0.89 -2.73 -9.71
C ALA A 266 1.70 -3.54 -10.73
N PHE A 267 2.32 -2.84 -11.67
CA PHE A 267 3.27 -3.41 -12.62
C PHE A 267 4.69 -2.99 -12.25
N ASN A 268 5.67 -3.81 -12.61
CA ASN A 268 7.06 -3.37 -12.65
C ASN A 268 7.29 -2.33 -13.77
N GLN A 269 8.47 -1.70 -13.81
CA GLN A 269 8.77 -0.62 -14.75
C GLN A 269 8.69 -1.05 -16.22
N GLU A 270 9.01 -2.31 -16.52
CA GLU A 270 8.88 -2.88 -17.86
C GLU A 270 7.48 -3.39 -18.20
N GLU A 271 6.53 -3.29 -17.27
CA GLU A 271 5.15 -3.74 -17.39
C GLU A 271 5.02 -5.21 -17.85
N ASN A 272 6.00 -6.04 -17.49
CA ASN A 272 6.04 -7.46 -17.82
C ASN A 272 5.84 -8.38 -16.61
N VAL A 273 5.85 -7.81 -15.40
CA VAL A 273 5.48 -8.48 -14.15
C VAL A 273 4.33 -7.70 -13.49
N LEU A 274 3.22 -8.39 -13.24
CA LEU A 274 2.05 -7.89 -12.52
C LEU A 274 2.07 -8.41 -11.08
N TYR A 275 1.96 -7.49 -10.12
CA TYR A 275 1.78 -7.79 -8.71
C TYR A 275 0.32 -7.58 -8.31
N VAL A 276 -0.27 -8.52 -7.57
CA VAL A 276 -1.62 -8.41 -7.02
C VAL A 276 -1.62 -8.89 -5.58
N THR A 277 -2.14 -8.08 -4.66
CA THR A 277 -2.27 -8.46 -3.25
C THR A 277 -3.58 -9.21 -2.99
N ASP A 278 -3.56 -10.17 -2.07
CA ASP A 278 -4.72 -10.92 -1.59
C ASP A 278 -4.97 -10.60 -0.11
N THR A 279 -6.06 -9.89 0.17
CA THR A 279 -6.44 -9.44 1.53
C THR A 279 -7.54 -10.30 2.15
N SER A 280 -7.56 -11.59 1.83
CA SER A 280 -8.62 -12.48 2.32
C SER A 280 -8.55 -12.65 3.84
N PRO A 281 -9.67 -12.45 4.56
CA PRO A 281 -9.66 -12.37 6.02
C PRO A 281 -9.49 -13.71 6.75
N ASP A 282 -9.70 -14.85 6.05
CA ASP A 282 -9.99 -16.16 6.66
C ASP A 282 -9.03 -17.32 6.31
N THR A 283 -7.88 -17.05 5.72
CA THR A 283 -6.90 -18.10 5.44
C THR A 283 -5.49 -17.54 5.53
N ASP A 284 -4.49 -18.41 5.64
CA ASP A 284 -3.05 -18.16 5.58
C ASP A 284 -2.57 -17.48 4.26
N THR A 285 -3.30 -16.47 3.77
CA THR A 285 -3.28 -15.96 2.40
C THR A 285 -3.05 -14.46 2.34
N ALA A 286 -2.45 -13.87 3.37
CA ALA A 286 -1.91 -12.50 3.33
C ALA A 286 -0.71 -12.45 2.37
N ILE A 287 -0.96 -12.65 1.09
CA ILE A 287 0.03 -12.97 0.07
C ILE A 287 0.01 -11.89 -1.00
N VAL A 288 1.19 -11.50 -1.45
CA VAL A 288 1.36 -10.79 -2.73
C VAL A 288 1.75 -11.81 -3.78
N TYR A 289 0.96 -11.90 -4.84
CA TYR A 289 1.26 -12.74 -5.99
C TYR A 289 1.94 -11.92 -7.09
N ALA A 290 2.88 -12.55 -7.79
CA ALA A 290 3.43 -12.03 -9.04
C ALA A 290 3.04 -12.92 -10.22
N TYR A 291 2.84 -12.31 -11.37
CA TYR A 291 2.52 -12.94 -12.65
C TYR A 291 3.42 -12.36 -13.73
N ASP A 292 3.92 -13.20 -14.63
CA ASP A 292 4.53 -12.70 -15.86
C ASP A 292 3.41 -12.41 -16.87
N LEU A 293 3.64 -11.51 -17.83
CA LEU A 293 2.76 -11.35 -18.97
C LEU A 293 3.27 -12.13 -20.18
N ASN A 294 2.41 -12.96 -20.76
CA ASN A 294 2.71 -13.64 -22.01
C ASN A 294 2.64 -12.69 -23.23
N LYS A 295 2.93 -13.22 -24.42
CA LYS A 295 2.90 -12.46 -25.69
C LYS A 295 1.54 -11.82 -26.03
N ASP A 296 0.45 -12.32 -25.45
CA ASP A 296 -0.92 -11.81 -25.63
C ASP A 296 -1.32 -10.84 -24.48
N GLY A 297 -0.35 -10.47 -23.65
CA GLY A 297 -0.53 -9.60 -22.48
C GLY A 297 -1.37 -10.23 -21.37
N LEU A 298 -1.43 -11.55 -21.29
CA LEU A 298 -2.19 -12.28 -20.27
C LEU A 298 -1.29 -12.73 -19.11
N PRO A 299 -1.78 -12.65 -17.86
CA PRO A 299 -1.04 -13.14 -16.70
C PRO A 299 -0.81 -14.65 -16.76
N ILE A 300 0.44 -15.06 -16.56
CA ILE A 300 0.90 -16.47 -16.48
C ILE A 300 1.93 -16.61 -15.34
N ASN A 301 2.39 -17.84 -15.06
CA ASN A 301 3.46 -18.11 -14.09
C ASN A 301 3.21 -17.49 -12.70
N ARG A 302 1.97 -17.66 -12.18
CA ARG A 302 1.60 -17.23 -10.82
C ARG A 302 2.61 -17.78 -9.82
N ARG A 303 3.15 -16.90 -8.98
CA ARG A 303 4.07 -17.25 -7.89
C ARG A 303 3.82 -16.36 -6.68
N VAL A 304 4.17 -16.88 -5.51
CA VAL A 304 4.25 -16.06 -4.29
C VAL A 304 5.43 -15.10 -4.45
N PHE A 305 5.17 -13.81 -4.31
CA PHE A 305 6.20 -12.77 -4.26
C PHE A 305 6.60 -12.49 -2.81
N SER A 306 5.61 -12.26 -1.94
CA SER A 306 5.81 -12.11 -0.51
C SER A 306 4.59 -12.59 0.27
N VAL A 307 4.80 -12.83 1.56
CA VAL A 307 3.73 -13.07 2.54
C VAL A 307 3.87 -11.99 3.60
N SER A 308 2.77 -11.32 3.92
CA SER A 308 2.76 -10.30 4.95
C SER A 308 3.04 -10.94 6.31
N SER A 309 3.97 -10.34 7.05
CA SER A 309 4.28 -10.79 8.40
C SER A 309 3.20 -10.35 9.39
N ILE A 310 2.53 -9.23 9.16
CA ILE A 310 1.56 -8.64 10.09
C ILE A 310 0.42 -8.04 9.27
N GLY A 311 -0.82 -8.34 9.64
CA GLY A 311 -1.99 -7.82 8.95
C GLY A 311 -2.14 -8.37 7.53
N LEU A 312 -2.60 -7.53 6.61
CA LEU A 312 -2.91 -7.88 5.24
C LEU A 312 -2.14 -6.95 4.28
N PRO A 313 -1.64 -7.45 3.14
CA PRO A 313 -1.01 -6.60 2.13
C PRO A 313 -2.09 -5.84 1.35
N ASP A 314 -2.24 -4.55 1.59
CA ASP A 314 -3.28 -3.72 0.99
C ASP A 314 -2.77 -3.01 -0.29
N GLY A 315 -2.61 -1.69 -0.25
CA GLY A 315 -2.07 -0.88 -1.34
C GLY A 315 -0.61 -1.23 -1.68
N ILE A 316 -0.30 -1.22 -2.97
CA ILE A 316 1.02 -1.58 -3.53
C ILE A 316 1.47 -0.54 -4.56
N ARG A 317 2.77 -0.21 -4.54
CA ARG A 317 3.45 0.65 -5.52
C ARG A 317 4.79 0.06 -5.90
N VAL A 318 5.21 0.27 -7.14
CA VAL A 318 6.54 -0.15 -7.62
C VAL A 318 7.32 1.08 -8.02
N ASP A 319 8.56 1.14 -7.58
CA ASP A 319 9.43 2.28 -7.78
C ASP A 319 10.32 2.08 -9.03
N ARG A 320 11.06 3.11 -9.44
CA ARG A 320 11.85 3.13 -10.68
C ARG A 320 12.97 2.09 -10.75
N ASN A 321 13.34 1.49 -9.62
CA ASN A 321 14.36 0.45 -9.53
C ASN A 321 13.73 -0.95 -9.33
N ASP A 322 12.43 -1.08 -9.63
CA ASP A 322 11.62 -2.30 -9.43
C ASP A 322 11.58 -2.76 -7.97
N ARG A 323 11.73 -1.84 -7.01
CA ARG A 323 11.45 -2.14 -5.60
C ARG A 323 9.94 -2.01 -5.37
N VAL A 324 9.40 -2.94 -4.60
CA VAL A 324 7.96 -3.09 -4.37
C VAL A 324 7.64 -2.63 -2.96
N TRP A 325 6.84 -1.59 -2.85
CA TRP A 325 6.38 -0.97 -1.61
C TRP A 325 4.95 -1.45 -1.33
N ILE A 326 4.69 -1.97 -0.14
CA ILE A 326 3.40 -2.58 0.21
C ILE A 326 2.94 -2.05 1.56
N ALA A 327 1.70 -1.58 1.64
CA ALA A 327 1.06 -1.26 2.91
C ALA A 327 0.66 -2.58 3.57
N GLU A 328 1.31 -2.92 4.67
CA GLU A 328 1.04 -4.10 5.49
C GLU A 328 0.67 -3.64 6.92
N GLY A 329 0.26 -4.56 7.79
CA GLY A 329 -0.24 -4.22 9.12
C GLY A 329 0.80 -3.58 10.05
N ASP A 330 2.09 -3.84 9.83
CA ASP A 330 3.19 -3.20 10.57
C ASP A 330 3.69 -1.89 9.93
N GLY A 331 3.23 -1.57 8.72
CA GLY A 331 3.52 -0.33 8.02
C GLY A 331 3.88 -0.55 6.55
N ILE A 332 4.75 0.30 6.00
CA ILE A 332 5.13 0.21 4.59
C ILE A 332 6.37 -0.67 4.44
N ASN A 333 6.16 -1.87 3.91
CA ASN A 333 7.21 -2.85 3.65
C ASN A 333 7.85 -2.56 2.29
N VAL A 334 9.17 -2.33 2.26
CA VAL A 334 9.93 -2.09 1.02
C VAL A 334 10.72 -3.34 0.69
N ARG A 335 10.43 -3.93 -0.47
CA ARG A 335 11.04 -5.17 -0.95
C ARG A 335 11.80 -4.95 -2.24
N ASP A 336 12.85 -5.72 -2.48
CA ASP A 336 13.49 -5.75 -3.80
C ASP A 336 12.61 -6.49 -4.82
N ARG A 337 13.05 -6.49 -6.09
CA ARG A 337 12.34 -7.18 -7.19
C ARG A 337 12.18 -8.70 -7.02
N THR A 338 12.90 -9.31 -6.07
CA THR A 338 12.82 -10.74 -5.76
C THR A 338 11.83 -11.05 -4.63
N GLY A 339 11.38 -10.03 -3.91
CA GLY A 339 10.50 -10.15 -2.74
C GLY A 339 11.24 -10.09 -1.40
N ALA A 340 12.56 -9.96 -1.42
CA ALA A 340 13.35 -9.84 -0.20
C ALA A 340 13.05 -8.51 0.50
N LEU A 341 12.77 -8.57 1.80
CA LEU A 341 12.46 -7.39 2.61
C LEU A 341 13.74 -6.57 2.85
N LEU A 342 13.74 -5.32 2.39
CA LEU A 342 14.84 -4.38 2.56
C LEU A 342 14.71 -3.61 3.88
N GLY A 343 13.49 -3.24 4.25
CA GLY A 343 13.15 -2.50 5.46
C GLY A 343 11.66 -2.15 5.55
N VAL A 344 11.26 -1.56 6.67
CA VAL A 344 9.87 -1.21 6.98
C VAL A 344 9.82 0.22 7.52
N ILE A 345 8.87 1.02 7.01
CA ILE A 345 8.44 2.27 7.63
C ILE A 345 7.28 1.92 8.56
N LEU A 346 7.50 1.95 9.87
CA LEU A 346 6.56 1.41 10.84
C LEU A 346 5.33 2.30 11.01
N SER A 347 4.16 1.68 11.18
CA SER A 347 2.91 2.37 11.54
C SER A 347 2.91 2.88 12.98
N HIS A 348 3.77 2.31 13.84
CA HIS A 348 3.86 2.65 15.25
C HIS A 348 4.19 4.14 15.43
N GLY A 349 3.39 4.84 16.24
CA GLY A 349 3.54 6.27 16.48
C GLY A 349 3.02 7.18 15.36
N LEU A 350 2.54 6.63 14.24
CA LEU A 350 1.96 7.42 13.15
C LEU A 350 0.44 7.55 13.25
N SER A 351 -0.26 6.52 13.74
CA SER A 351 -1.71 6.53 13.95
C SER A 351 -2.09 6.00 15.32
N PRO A 352 -3.10 6.57 16.01
CA PRO A 352 -3.69 5.98 17.21
C PRO A 352 -4.21 4.55 16.98
N ALA A 353 -4.71 4.24 15.78
CA ALA A 353 -5.16 2.91 15.40
C ALA A 353 -4.00 1.93 15.11
N GLY A 354 -2.77 2.45 14.97
CA GLY A 354 -1.57 1.65 14.73
C GLY A 354 -1.48 1.05 13.32
N VAL A 355 -2.17 1.64 12.34
CA VAL A 355 -2.27 1.10 10.97
C VAL A 355 -1.95 2.18 9.94
N ILE A 356 -1.11 1.84 8.97
CA ILE A 356 -1.01 2.58 7.70
C ILE A 356 -1.98 1.92 6.72
N SER A 357 -2.95 2.68 6.21
CA SER A 357 -3.97 2.15 5.31
C SER A 357 -3.50 2.14 3.86
N ASN A 358 -2.85 3.22 3.42
CA ASN A 358 -2.28 3.31 2.08
C ASN A 358 -1.19 4.41 2.04
N PHE A 359 -0.57 4.64 0.89
CA PHE A 359 0.46 5.67 0.70
C PHE A 359 0.54 6.13 -0.76
N GLY A 360 0.97 7.38 -0.94
CA GLY A 360 1.37 7.93 -2.23
C GLY A 360 2.89 7.92 -2.36
N LEU A 361 3.39 7.39 -3.47
CA LEU A 361 4.81 7.46 -3.84
C LEU A 361 5.01 8.59 -4.87
N MET A 362 5.99 9.44 -4.64
CA MET A 362 6.46 10.48 -5.55
C MET A 362 7.97 10.33 -5.74
N LYS A 363 8.56 11.11 -6.67
CA LYS A 363 10.02 11.08 -6.94
C LYS A 363 10.87 11.09 -5.67
N ASN A 364 10.68 12.06 -4.79
CA ASN A 364 11.51 12.22 -3.59
C ASN A 364 10.67 12.30 -2.32
N THR A 365 9.47 11.72 -2.33
CA THR A 365 8.53 11.88 -1.21
C THR A 365 7.63 10.67 -1.11
N VAL A 366 7.33 10.25 0.12
CA VAL A 366 6.23 9.35 0.44
C VAL A 366 5.20 10.15 1.24
N VAL A 367 3.94 10.10 0.82
CA VAL A 367 2.81 10.55 1.63
C VAL A 367 2.19 9.31 2.24
N ILE A 368 2.10 9.26 3.57
CA ILE A 368 1.60 8.10 4.31
C ILE A 368 0.19 8.42 4.81
N LEU A 369 -0.76 7.54 4.49
CA LEU A 369 -2.17 7.67 4.86
C LEU A 369 -2.44 6.68 6.00
N ALA A 370 -2.49 7.21 7.23
CA ALA A 370 -2.59 6.42 8.45
C ALA A 370 -3.90 6.71 9.19
N GLN A 371 -5.02 6.56 8.48
CA GLN A 371 -6.39 6.75 8.96
C GLN A 371 -6.66 8.17 9.48
N GLU A 372 -6.37 8.43 10.75
CA GLU A 372 -6.55 9.73 11.42
C GLU A 372 -5.48 10.74 11.04
N THR A 373 -4.33 10.28 10.54
CA THR A 373 -3.18 11.14 10.29
C THR A 373 -2.68 11.01 8.86
N VAL A 374 -2.11 12.11 8.37
CA VAL A 374 -1.35 12.16 7.12
C VAL A 374 0.07 12.57 7.44
N TRP A 375 1.03 11.80 6.97
CA TRP A 375 2.45 12.08 7.13
C TRP A 375 3.15 12.24 5.79
N ARG A 376 4.29 12.91 5.83
CA ARG A 376 5.21 13.07 4.72
C ARG A 376 6.59 12.61 5.12
N LEU A 377 7.20 11.77 4.29
CA LEU A 377 8.61 11.41 4.37
C LEU A 377 9.33 11.94 3.14
N ASP A 378 10.27 12.85 3.34
CA ASP A 378 11.15 13.30 2.26
C ASP A 378 12.29 12.30 2.05
N LEU A 379 12.55 11.90 0.79
CA LEU A 379 13.56 10.92 0.41
C LEU A 379 14.77 11.62 -0.24
N PRO A 380 16.02 11.26 0.12
CA PRO A 380 17.22 11.81 -0.49
C PRO A 380 17.45 11.36 -1.94
N VAL A 381 16.69 10.37 -2.43
CA VAL A 381 16.84 9.80 -3.77
C VAL A 381 15.53 9.88 -4.55
N ASP A 382 15.66 9.91 -5.88
CA ASP A 382 14.52 9.75 -6.78
C ASP A 382 14.10 8.27 -6.83
N VAL A 383 12.83 7.97 -6.59
CA VAL A 383 12.23 6.63 -6.59
C VAL A 383 11.17 6.45 -7.67
N LEU A 384 10.84 7.45 -8.49
CA LEU A 384 9.86 7.31 -9.59
C LEU A 384 10.40 7.61 -10.99
#